data_AF-A0A2K3K750-F1
#
_entry.id   AF-A0A2K3K750-F1
#
_cell.length_a   1.000
_cell.length_b   1.000
_cell.length_c   1.000
_cell.angle_alpha   90.00
_cell.angle_beta   90.00
_cell.angle_gamma   90.00
#
_symmetry.space_group_name_H-M   'P 1'
#
loop_
_entity.id
_entity.type
_entity.pdbx_description
1 polymer ?
#
loop_
_entity_poly.entity_id
_entity_poly.type
_entity_poly.pdbx_seq_one_letter_code
_entity_poly.pdbx_strand_id
1 'polypeptide(L)'
;MLELMKLERVDDPNHTLNLCYSITSDGYDFPLITAHFKDADVKLHSISTFVPIAEDIVCFAFIPSDRTDPIFGNLAQQNLLVGYDLKKMMVSFKPMDCTKV
;
A
#
# COMPACT_ATOMS: atom_id res chain seq x y z
N MET A 1 -1.15 -14.08 19.58
CA MET A 1 -1.21 -13.59 18.19
C MET A 1 -1.86 -12.22 18.27
N LEU A 2 -1.16 -11.15 17.88
CA LEU A 2 -1.68 -9.79 17.99
C LEU A 2 -2.87 -9.62 17.05
N GLU A 3 -4.08 -9.45 17.60
CA GLU A 3 -5.27 -9.00 16.87
C GLU A 3 -5.05 -7.55 16.44
N LEU A 4 -4.40 -7.35 15.29
CA LEU A 4 -4.08 -6.01 14.79
C LEU A 4 -5.27 -5.31 14.12
N MET A 5 -6.36 -6.04 13.79
CA MET A 5 -7.54 -5.46 13.13
C MET A 5 -8.82 -6.18 13.54
N LYS A 6 -9.80 -5.44 14.06
CA LYS A 6 -11.14 -5.94 14.46
C LYS A 6 -12.17 -5.81 13.33
N LEU A 7 -11.72 -5.94 12.08
CA LEU A 7 -12.59 -5.89 10.91
C LEU A 7 -13.01 -7.28 10.49
N GLU A 8 -14.24 -7.40 9.99
CA GLU A 8 -14.73 -8.63 9.40
C GLU A 8 -13.94 -8.94 8.13
N ARG A 9 -13.39 -10.15 8.04
CA ARG A 9 -12.72 -10.62 6.83
C ARG A 9 -13.76 -11.12 5.84
N VAL A 10 -13.58 -10.75 4.58
CA VAL A 10 -14.43 -11.17 3.46
C VAL A 10 -13.55 -11.66 2.30
N ASP A 11 -14.13 -12.41 1.38
CA ASP A 11 -13.45 -12.83 0.16
C ASP A 11 -13.44 -11.70 -0.87
N ASP A 12 -12.36 -11.58 -1.65
CA ASP A 12 -12.32 -10.74 -2.86
C ASP A 12 -13.24 -11.36 -3.93
N PRO A 13 -14.29 -10.67 -4.40
CA PRO A 13 -15.15 -11.13 -5.49
C PRO A 13 -14.41 -11.41 -6.80
N ASN A 14 -13.25 -10.77 -7.02
CA ASN A 14 -12.39 -10.97 -8.18
C ASN A 14 -11.30 -12.02 -7.96
N HIS A 15 -11.21 -12.59 -6.75
CA HIS A 15 -10.21 -13.59 -6.35
C HIS A 15 -8.75 -13.21 -6.69
N THR A 16 -8.42 -11.92 -6.64
CA THR A 16 -7.10 -11.39 -6.98
C THR A 16 -6.27 -11.08 -5.73
N LEU A 17 -6.90 -10.55 -4.68
CA LEU A 17 -6.27 -10.16 -3.42
C LEU A 17 -6.63 -11.14 -2.30
N ASN A 18 -5.67 -11.46 -1.45
CA ASN A 18 -5.80 -12.53 -0.45
C ASN A 18 -6.33 -12.07 0.91
N LEU A 19 -6.36 -10.77 1.18
CA LEU A 19 -6.73 -10.24 2.49
C LEU A 19 -7.63 -9.02 2.32
N CYS A 20 -8.93 -9.23 2.55
CA CYS A 20 -9.95 -8.20 2.39
C CYS A 20 -10.82 -8.09 3.64
N TYR A 21 -11.41 -6.91 3.80
CA TYR A 21 -12.22 -6.56 4.95
C TYR A 21 -13.49 -5.86 4.50
N SER A 22 -14.59 -6.18 5.17
CA SER A 22 -15.81 -5.36 5.09
C SER A 22 -15.64 -4.10 5.92
N ILE A 23 -16.01 -2.96 5.34
CA ILE A 23 -15.89 -1.63 5.93
C ILE A 23 -17.26 -0.95 5.94
N THR A 24 -17.77 -0.61 7.13
CA THR A 24 -19.11 -0.01 7.30
C THR A 24 -19.09 1.52 7.45
N SER A 25 -17.91 2.12 7.45
CA SER A 25 -17.71 3.56 7.58
C SER A 25 -16.43 4.01 6.88
N ASP A 26 -16.39 5.26 6.45
CA ASP A 26 -15.14 5.87 5.98
C ASP A 26 -14.16 6.03 7.15
N GLY A 27 -12.87 5.74 6.92
CA GLY A 27 -11.80 6.09 7.85
C GLY A 27 -11.37 4.99 8.83
N TYR A 28 -11.00 3.81 8.30
CA TYR A 28 -10.30 2.81 9.10
C TYR A 28 -8.79 3.08 9.19
N ASP A 29 -8.27 3.07 10.41
CA ASP A 29 -6.84 3.15 10.70
C ASP A 29 -6.15 1.81 10.38
N PHE A 30 -5.86 1.61 9.10
CA PHE A 30 -4.98 0.53 8.68
C PHE A 30 -3.56 0.76 9.22
N PRO A 31 -2.83 -0.31 9.54
CA PRO A 31 -1.49 -0.20 10.07
C PRO A 31 -0.57 0.53 9.09
N LEU A 32 0.27 1.43 9.61
CA LEU A 32 1.33 2.05 8.84
C LEU A 32 2.41 1.00 8.51
N ILE A 33 2.67 0.81 7.23
CA ILE A 33 3.73 -0.10 6.75
C ILE A 33 4.94 0.74 6.35
N THR A 34 6.13 0.30 6.73
CA THR A 34 7.38 0.95 6.32
C THR A 34 8.15 0.03 5.37
N ALA A 35 8.43 0.52 4.16
CA ALA A 35 9.37 -0.12 3.26
C ALA A 35 10.79 0.39 3.58
N HIS A 36 11.63 -0.51 4.07
CA HIS A 36 13.02 -0.21 4.40
C HIS A 36 13.90 -0.39 3.17
N PHE A 37 14.48 0.70 2.67
CA PHE A 37 15.55 0.70 1.69
C PHE A 37 16.90 0.92 2.39
N LYS A 38 18.00 0.66 1.69
CA LYS A 38 19.37 0.72 2.26
C LYS A 38 19.65 1.99 3.06
N ASP A 39 19.24 3.14 2.55
CA ASP A 39 19.52 4.46 3.13
C ASP A 39 18.25 5.30 3.32
N ALA A 40 17.06 4.68 3.29
CA ALA A 40 15.79 5.39 3.39
C ALA A 40 14.65 4.51 3.92
N ASP A 41 13.77 5.12 4.71
CA ASP A 41 12.51 4.52 5.15
C ASP A 41 11.34 5.21 4.45
N VAL A 42 10.58 4.45 3.67
CA VAL A 42 9.38 4.95 3.00
C VAL A 42 8.15 4.49 3.78
N LYS A 43 7.48 5.45 4.41
CA LYS A 43 6.22 5.23 5.14
C LYS A 43 5.06 5.15 4.15
N LEU A 44 4.38 4.01 4.13
CA LEU A 44 3.23 3.73 3.28
C LEU A 44 1.95 3.84 4.11
N HIS A 45 1.18 4.89 3.84
CA HIS A 45 -0.11 5.10 4.48
C HIS A 45 -1.16 4.12 3.93
N SER A 46 -2.34 4.08 4.56
CA SER A 46 -3.45 3.20 4.20
C SER A 46 -3.79 3.27 2.70
N ILE A 47 -3.85 4.47 2.14
CA ILE A 47 -4.11 4.70 0.71
C ILE A 47 -3.10 4.01 -0.22
N SER A 48 -1.86 3.82 0.24
CA SER A 48 -0.77 3.20 -0.53
C SER A 48 -0.70 1.68 -0.37
N THR A 49 -1.48 1.11 0.55
CA THR A 49 -1.37 -0.30 1.00
C THR A 49 -2.69 -1.05 1.01
N PHE A 50 -3.82 -0.34 0.93
CA PHE A 50 -5.16 -0.89 0.88
C PHE A 50 -5.95 -0.21 -0.26
N VAL A 51 -6.72 -1.01 -1.00
CA VAL A 51 -7.47 -0.55 -2.18
C VAL A 51 -8.94 -0.96 -2.08
N PRO A 52 -9.90 -0.04 -2.30
CA PRO A 52 -11.30 -0.40 -2.41
C PRO A 52 -11.53 -1.17 -3.71
N ILE A 53 -12.21 -2.31 -3.63
CA ILE A 53 -12.45 -3.20 -4.79
C ILE A 53 -13.93 -3.38 -5.14
N ALA A 54 -14.82 -3.10 -4.19
CA ALA A 54 -16.28 -3.15 -4.32
C ALA A 54 -16.92 -2.24 -3.26
N GLU A 55 -18.24 -2.09 -3.31
CA GLU A 55 -18.99 -1.43 -2.23
C GLU A 55 -18.68 -2.11 -0.90
N ASP A 56 -18.29 -1.31 0.09
CA ASP A 56 -17.93 -1.73 1.45
C ASP A 56 -16.83 -2.80 1.56
N ILE A 57 -16.00 -3.01 0.51
CA ILE A 57 -14.87 -3.96 0.56
C ILE A 57 -13.56 -3.27 0.21
N VAL A 58 -12.59 -3.40 1.12
CA VAL A 58 -11.22 -2.94 0.94
C VAL A 58 -10.24 -4.08 1.17
N CYS A 59 -9.22 -4.16 0.32
CA CYS A 59 -8.25 -5.25 0.33
C CYS A 59 -6.83 -4.75 0.49
N PHE A 60 -6.00 -5.55 1.14
CA PHE A 60 -4.56 -5.35 1.24
C PHE A 60 -3.93 -5.51 -0.14
N ALA A 61 -3.26 -4.46 -0.62
CA ALA A 61 -2.76 -4.32 -1.99
C ALA A 61 -1.40 -5.00 -2.22
N PHE A 62 -1.21 -6.21 -1.68
CA PHE A 62 -0.01 -7.02 -1.85
C PHE A 62 -0.40 -8.40 -2.37
N ILE A 63 0.27 -8.83 -3.43
CA ILE A 63 0.01 -10.12 -4.08
C ILE A 63 1.29 -10.96 -3.95
N PRO A 64 1.19 -12.24 -3.58
CA PRO A 64 2.34 -13.14 -3.61
C PRO A 64 2.89 -13.23 -5.04
N SER A 65 4.21 -13.17 -5.17
CA SER A 65 4.88 -13.21 -6.46
C SER A 65 5.92 -14.32 -6.46
N ASP A 66 5.85 -15.19 -7.47
CA ASP A 66 6.86 -16.22 -7.73
C ASP A 66 8.11 -15.66 -8.43
N ARG A 67 8.12 -14.36 -8.75
CA ARG A 67 9.28 -13.67 -9.34
C ARG A 67 10.39 -13.51 -8.30
N THR A 68 11.63 -13.54 -8.78
CA THR A 68 12.83 -13.32 -7.97
C THR A 68 12.87 -11.93 -7.33
N ASP A 69 12.36 -10.91 -8.01
CA ASP A 69 12.47 -9.52 -7.57
C ASP A 69 11.09 -8.92 -7.22
N PRO A 70 10.94 -8.30 -6.03
CA PRO A 70 9.71 -7.64 -5.64
C PRO A 70 9.46 -6.37 -6.47
N ILE A 71 8.18 -6.07 -6.73
CA ILE A 71 7.77 -4.87 -7.49
C ILE A 71 7.19 -3.85 -6.53
N PHE A 72 7.76 -2.65 -6.53
CA PHE A 72 7.22 -1.49 -5.83
C PHE A 72 6.25 -0.72 -6.74
N GLY A 73 4.97 -1.15 -6.73
CA GLY A 73 3.93 -0.71 -7.67
C GLY A 73 3.45 0.74 -7.50
N ASN A 74 2.55 1.16 -8.38
CA ASN A 74 2.00 2.52 -8.43
C ASN A 74 1.22 2.90 -7.15
N LEU A 75 0.49 1.97 -6.54
CA LEU A 75 -0.23 2.23 -5.28
C LEU A 75 0.74 2.59 -4.15
N ALA A 76 1.82 1.82 -4.01
CA ALA A 76 2.88 2.08 -3.03
C ALA A 76 3.61 3.41 -3.29
N GLN A 77 3.52 3.96 -4.51
CA GLN A 77 4.11 5.24 -4.89
C GLN A 77 3.16 6.44 -4.74
N GLN A 78 1.90 6.24 -4.35
CA GLN A 78 0.97 7.35 -4.12
C GLN A 78 1.43 8.28 -2.99
N ASN A 79 1.16 9.58 -3.14
CA ASN A 79 1.58 10.62 -2.19
C ASN A 79 3.10 10.70 -1.96
N LEU A 80 3.88 10.27 -2.95
CA LEU A 80 5.33 10.43 -2.99
C LEU A 80 5.74 11.19 -4.24
N LEU A 81 6.56 12.22 -4.07
CA LEU A 81 7.36 12.77 -5.16
C LEU A 81 8.57 11.86 -5.36
N VAL A 82 8.60 11.17 -6.49
CA VAL A 82 9.65 10.20 -6.83
C VAL A 82 10.67 10.83 -7.78
N GLY A 83 11.92 10.92 -7.33
CA GLY A 83 13.05 11.39 -8.12
C GLY A 83 13.87 10.23 -8.66
N TYR A 84 14.19 10.26 -9.96
CA TYR A 84 15.05 9.29 -10.61
C TYR A 84 16.35 9.97 -11.09
N ASP A 85 17.47 9.71 -10.40
CA ASP A 85 18.79 10.15 -10.82
C ASP A 85 19.53 9.00 -11.51
N LEU A 86 19.43 8.97 -12.84
CA LEU A 86 20.06 7.92 -13.65
C LEU A 86 21.60 8.02 -13.68
N LYS A 87 22.18 9.19 -13.38
CA LYS A 87 23.64 9.35 -13.35
C LYS A 87 24.23 8.78 -12.06
N LYS A 88 23.54 8.99 -10.94
CA LYS A 88 23.92 8.43 -9.63
C LYS A 88 23.34 7.05 -9.35
N MET A 89 22.50 6.53 -10.25
CA MET A 89 21.74 5.28 -10.09
C MET A 89 20.96 5.24 -8.78
N MET A 90 20.21 6.32 -8.51
CA MET A 90 19.52 6.51 -7.25
C MET A 90 18.05 6.87 -7.49
N VAL A 91 17.18 6.26 -6.71
CA VAL A 91 15.78 6.69 -6.54
C VAL A 91 15.66 7.45 -5.23
N SER A 92 14.87 8.52 -5.22
CA SER A 92 14.61 9.34 -4.04
C SER A 92 13.11 9.48 -3.83
N PHE A 93 12.68 9.41 -2.57
CA PHE A 93 11.27 9.53 -2.20
C PHE A 93 11.10 10.71 -1.27
N LYS A 94 10.12 11.57 -1.56
CA LYS A 94 9.71 12.66 -0.67
C LYS A 94 8.20 12.60 -0.48
N PRO A 95 7.68 12.49 0.75
CA PRO A 95 6.25 12.60 1.01
C PRO A 95 5.67 13.89 0.43
N MET A 96 4.54 13.78 -0.27
CA MET A 96 3.87 14.90 -0.93
C MET A 96 2.35 14.70 -0.89
N ASP A 97 1.62 15.77 -0.58
CA ASP A 97 0.17 15.80 -0.73
C ASP A 97 -0.18 16.03 -2.21
N CYS A 98 -0.49 14.96 -2.93
CA CYS A 98 -0.80 15.02 -4.36
C CYS A 98 -2.16 15.66 -4.67
N THR A 99 -2.95 16.07 -3.66
CA THR A 99 -4.18 16.84 -3.87
C THR A 99 -3.94 18.35 -3.99
N LYS A 100 -2.73 18.82 -3.65
CA LYS A 100 -2.35 20.24 -3.60
C LYS A 100 -1.27 20.61 -4.61
N VAL A 101 -1.28 19.96 -5.78
CA VAL A 101 -0.32 20.21 -6.86
C VAL A 101 -0.65 21.50 -7.60
#